data_AF-A0A962WS70-F1
#
_entry.id   AF-A0A962WS70-F1
#
_cell.length_a   1.000
_cell.length_b   1.000
_cell.length_c   1.000
_cell.angle_alpha   90.00
_cell.angle_beta   90.00
_cell.angle_gamma   90.00
#
_symmetry.space_group_name_H-M   'P 1'
#
loop_
_entity.id
_entity.type
_entity.pdbx_description
1 polymer ?
#
loop_
_entity_poly.entity_id
_entity_poly.type
_entity_poly.pdbx_seq_one_letter_code
_entity_poly.pdbx_strand_id
1 'polypeptide(L)' 'NQFQPRARLPRALVDELIGEGLPILDAFLSPSVRIRESHQSAQPMVHFDPRHKLTGEFQALYRAIDERVGGISA' A
#
# COMPACT_ATOMS: atom_id res chain seq x y z
N ASN A 1 -5.09 2.61 1.99
CA ASN A 1 -5.11 3.24 0.66
C ASN A 1 -5.78 2.35 -0.35
N GLN A 2 -7.10 2.41 -0.52
CA GLN A 2 -7.86 1.63 -1.52
C GLN A 2 -7.65 2.20 -2.93
N PHE A 3 -6.40 2.22 -3.39
CA PHE A 3 -6.02 2.91 -4.61
C PHE A 3 -6.59 2.20 -5.82
N GLN A 4 -7.40 2.93 -6.58
CA GLN A 4 -7.97 2.46 -7.83
C GLN A 4 -7.21 3.13 -8.98
N PRO A 5 -6.23 2.46 -9.61
CA PRO A 5 -5.36 3.08 -10.62
C PRO A 5 -6.10 3.57 -11.86
N ARG A 6 -7.31 3.05 -12.10
CA ARG A 6 -8.18 3.46 -13.21
C ARG A 6 -9.10 4.63 -12.87
N ALA A 7 -9.22 4.99 -11.60
CA ALA A 7 -10.05 6.11 -11.18
C ALA A 7 -9.27 7.43 -11.31
N ARG A 8 -9.95 8.45 -11.83
CA ARG A 8 -9.34 9.78 -12.06
C ARG A 8 -8.94 10.47 -10.76
N LEU A 9 -9.81 10.45 -9.75
CA LEU A 9 -9.61 11.22 -8.52
C LEU A 9 -8.41 10.73 -7.68
N PRO A 10 -8.24 9.42 -7.40
CA PRO A 10 -7.07 8.95 -6.66
C PRO A 10 -5.74 9.28 -7.34
N ARG A 11 -5.72 9.24 -8.69
CA ARG A 11 -4.53 9.59 -9.45
C ARG A 11 -4.21 11.09 -9.37
N ALA A 12 -5.20 11.94 -9.60
CA ALA A 12 -5.02 13.40 -9.51
C ALA A 12 -4.50 13.83 -8.14
N LEU A 13 -5.03 13.24 -7.05
CA LEU A 13 -4.57 13.54 -5.70
C LEU A 13 -3.10 13.14 -5.48
N VAL A 14 -2.67 11.98 -6.00
CA VAL A 14 -1.26 11.57 -5.91
C VAL A 14 -0.37 12.52 -6.71
N ASP A 15 -0.79 12.89 -7.92
CA ASP A 15 -0.05 13.83 -8.78
C ASP A 15 0.09 15.22 -8.12
N GLU A 16 -0.95 15.70 -7.41
CA GLU A 16 -0.91 16.95 -6.64
C GLU A 16 0.11 16.89 -5.49
N LEU A 17 0.10 15.81 -4.69
CA LEU A 17 1.06 15.64 -3.59
C LEU A 17 2.51 15.57 -4.11
N ILE A 18 2.74 14.94 -5.26
CA ILE A 18 4.04 14.93 -5.94
C ILE A 18 4.43 16.33 -6.38
N GLY A 19 3.49 17.10 -6.95
CA GLY A 19 3.69 18.49 -7.37
C GLY A 19 4.06 19.43 -6.23
N GLU A 20 3.55 19.17 -5.02
CA GLU A 20 3.90 19.88 -3.78
C GLU A 20 5.27 19.48 -3.21
N GLY A 21 5.94 18.49 -3.81
CA GLY A 21 7.23 17.98 -3.35
C GLY A 21 7.14 17.08 -2.12
N LEU A 22 5.94 16.56 -1.81
CA LEU A 22 5.75 15.65 -0.68
C LEU A 22 6.29 14.25 -1.02
N PRO A 23 6.91 13.54 -0.05
CA PRO A 23 7.43 12.21 -0.29
C PRO A 23 6.28 11.20 -0.47
N ILE A 24 6.25 10.56 -1.63
CA ILE A 24 5.31 9.47 -1.95
C ILE A 24 6.08 8.17 -2.11
N LEU A 25 5.54 7.08 -1.55
CA LEU A 25 6.05 5.73 -1.77
C LEU A 25 5.31 5.09 -2.93
N ASP A 26 6.05 4.50 -3.88
CA ASP A 26 5.52 3.77 -5.03
C ASP A 26 4.98 2.37 -4.65
N ALA A 27 4.24 2.29 -3.55
CA ALA A 27 3.66 1.07 -3.01
C ALA A 27 2.16 1.29 -2.71
N PHE A 28 1.35 1.29 -3.77
CA PHE A 28 -0.09 1.45 -3.68
C PHE A 28 -0.79 0.14 -3.28
N LEU A 29 -1.77 0.23 -2.38
CA LEU A 29 -2.58 -0.92 -1.97
C LEU A 29 -3.88 -0.95 -2.79
N SER A 30 -4.29 -2.11 -3.27
CA SER A 30 -5.56 -2.25 -3.99
C SER A 30 -6.72 -2.40 -3.00
N PRO A 31 -7.94 -1.94 -3.33
CA PRO A 31 -9.13 -2.38 -2.60
C PRO A 31 -9.31 -3.89 -2.75
N SER A 32 -9.68 -4.57 -1.66
CA SER A 32 -10.07 -5.99 -1.69
C SER A 32 -11.02 -6.30 -0.56
N VAL A 33 -12.03 -7.14 -0.81
CA VAL A 33 -12.90 -7.68 0.26
C VAL A 33 -12.12 -8.56 1.24
N ARG A 34 -11.01 -9.16 0.79
CA ARG A 34 -10.17 -10.05 1.60
C ARG A 34 -9.57 -9.34 2.81
N ILE A 35 -9.27 -8.04 2.72
CA ILE A 35 -8.77 -7.29 3.89
C ILE A 35 -9.84 -7.17 4.97
N ARG A 36 -11.10 -6.95 4.58
CA ARG A 36 -12.23 -6.86 5.52
C ARG A 36 -12.48 -8.22 6.18
N GLU A 37 -12.43 -9.29 5.40
CA GLU A 37 -12.54 -10.66 5.93
C GLU A 37 -11.38 -10.99 6.87
N SER A 38 -10.14 -10.62 6.53
CA SER A 38 -8.98 -10.86 7.39
C SER A 38 -9.10 -10.12 8.73
N HIS A 39 -9.64 -8.89 8.73
CA HIS A 39 -9.97 -8.15 9.96
C HIS A 39 -11.03 -8.86 10.80
N GLN A 40 -12.09 -9.39 10.19
CA GLN A 40 -13.12 -10.16 10.90
C GLN A 40 -12.55 -11.45 11.53
N SER A 41 -11.61 -12.11 10.85
CA SER A 41 -10.88 -13.26 11.37
C SER A 41 -9.71 -12.91 12.30
N ALA A 42 -9.48 -11.62 12.57
CA ALA A 42 -8.35 -11.11 13.35
C ALA A 42 -6.97 -11.67 12.90
N GLN A 43 -6.82 -11.90 11.60
CA GLN A 43 -5.63 -12.54 11.03
C GLN A 43 -4.99 -11.62 9.98
N PRO A 44 -3.67 -11.34 10.07
CA PRO A 44 -2.96 -10.58 9.04
C PRO A 44 -3.03 -11.29 7.67
N MET A 45 -3.05 -10.50 6.58
CA MET A 45 -3.15 -11.03 5.21
C MET A 45 -2.09 -12.10 4.87
N VAL A 46 -0.86 -11.95 5.36
CA VAL A 46 0.22 -12.94 5.17
C VAL A 46 -0.11 -14.32 5.74
N HIS A 47 -0.92 -14.39 6.79
CA HIS A 47 -1.38 -15.64 7.36
C HIS A 47 -2.76 -16.05 6.83
N PHE A 48 -3.65 -15.08 6.58
CA PHE A 48 -5.03 -15.31 6.16
C PHE A 48 -5.12 -15.76 4.69
N ASP A 49 -4.38 -15.09 3.79
CA ASP A 49 -4.35 -15.42 2.37
C ASP A 49 -2.98 -15.05 1.75
N PRO A 50 -1.96 -15.90 1.94
CA PRO A 50 -0.58 -15.59 1.54
C PRO A 50 -0.40 -15.39 0.03
N ARG A 51 -1.30 -15.93 -0.80
CA ARG A 51 -1.21 -15.87 -2.27
C ARG A 51 -1.99 -14.71 -2.88
N HIS A 52 -2.79 -14.01 -2.08
CA HIS A 52 -3.58 -12.89 -2.57
C HIS A 52 -2.69 -11.70 -2.96
N LYS A 53 -3.05 -10.98 -4.03
CA LYS A 53 -2.32 -9.80 -4.54
C LYS A 53 -1.99 -8.79 -3.44
N LEU A 54 -2.98 -8.47 -2.61
CA LEU A 54 -2.84 -7.49 -1.52
C LEU A 54 -1.76 -7.88 -0.50
N THR A 55 -1.53 -9.18 -0.27
CA THR A 55 -0.43 -9.65 0.58
C THR A 55 0.92 -9.23 0.00
N GLY A 56 1.11 -9.40 -1.31
CA GLY A 56 2.31 -8.94 -2.01
C GLY A 56 2.46 -7.40 -1.99
N GLU A 57 1.35 -6.67 -2.16
CA GLU A 57 1.36 -5.19 -2.08
C GLU A 57 1.75 -4.69 -0.67
N PHE A 58 1.28 -5.35 0.40
CA PHE A 58 1.72 -5.03 1.77
C PHE A 58 3.19 -5.34 2.01
N GLN A 59 3.71 -6.45 1.44
CA GLN A 59 5.14 -6.75 1.52
C GLN A 59 5.99 -5.72 0.76
N ALA A 60 5.52 -5.25 -0.39
CA ALA A 60 6.19 -4.18 -1.14
C ALA A 60 6.19 -2.87 -0.36
N LEU A 61 5.06 -2.51 0.26
CA LEU A 61 4.98 -1.33 1.13
C LEU A 61 5.93 -1.43 2.32
N TYR A 62 6.00 -2.58 2.98
CA TYR A 62 6.92 -2.80 4.09
C TYR A 62 8.37 -2.58 3.66
N ARG A 63 8.80 -3.15 2.54
CA ARG A 63 10.16 -2.93 1.99
C ARG A 63 10.42 -1.46 1.67
N ALA A 64 9.47 -0.78 1.02
CA ALA A 64 9.63 0.64 0.69
C ALA A 64 9.77 1.53 1.93
N ILE A 65 9.05 1.20 3.01
CA ILE A 65 9.20 1.90 4.30
C ILE A 65 10.56 1.60 4.92
N ASP A 66 10.97 0.33 4.94
CA ASP A 66 12.24 -0.11 5.51
C ASP A 66 13.44 0.53 4.79
N GLU A 67 13.43 0.54 3.46
CA GLU A 67 14.44 1.22 2.64
C GLU A 67 14.48 2.73 2.91
N ARG A 68 13.30 3.36 3.05
CA ARG A 68 13.21 4.80 3.31
C ARG A 68 13.67 5.20 4.71
N VAL A 69 13.38 4.38 5.72
CA VAL A 69 13.74 4.63 7.12
C VAL A 69 15.20 4.22 7.38
N GLY A 70 15.65 3.11 6.81
CA GLY A 70 17.04 2.65 6.86
C GLY A 70 18.01 3.64 6.20
N GLY A 71 17.58 4.32 5.13
CA GLY A 71 18.34 5.40 4.49
C GLY A 71 18.39 6.74 5.24
N ILE A 72 17.68 6.89 6.37
CA ILE A 72 17.76 8.08 7.24
C ILE A 72 18.77 7.88 8.39
N SER A 73 19.23 6.64 8.61
CA SER A 73 20.17 6.28 9.70
C SER A 73 21.59 5.93 9.21
N ALA A 74 21.94 6.24 7.97
CA ALA A 74 23.27 6.03 7.39
C ALA A 74 23.96 7.35 7.05
#